data_AF-A0A9E5LWP6-F1
#
_entry.id   AF-A0A9E5LWP6-F1
#
_cell.length_a   1.000
_cell.length_b   1.000
_cell.length_c   1.000
_cell.angle_alpha   90.00
_cell.angle_beta   90.00
_cell.angle_gamma   90.00
#
_symmetry.space_group_name_H-M   'P 1'
#
loop_
_entity.id
_entity.type
_entity.pdbx_description
1 polymer ?
#
loop_
_entity_poly.entity_id
_entity_poly.type
_entity_poly.pdbx_seq_one_letter_code
_entity_poly.pdbx_strand_id
1 'polypeptide(L)'
;LDLAQDFLAWPNGKTRVFSSRRIRGVETHGTGCTYSAAICSGLAKGWSLETAVHKAKGFITRAIRRHLKIGRYTPLNHLRA
;
A
#
# COMPACT_ATOMS: atom_id res chain seq x y z
N LEU A 1 -16.13 -9.00 6.94
CA LEU A 1 -15.01 -8.13 7.39
C LEU A 1 -14.81 -7.04 6.33
N ASP A 2 -14.68 -5.77 6.72
CA ASP A 2 -14.39 -4.69 5.77
C ASP A 2 -12.89 -4.68 5.42
N LEU A 3 -12.57 -5.08 4.19
CA LEU A 3 -11.21 -5.29 3.71
C LEU A 3 -10.85 -4.28 2.62
N ALA A 4 -9.57 -3.89 2.60
CA ALA A 4 -8.94 -3.24 1.47
C ALA A 4 -8.22 -4.31 0.65
N GLN A 5 -8.74 -4.65 -0.53
CA GLN A 5 -8.24 -5.73 -1.37
C GLN A 5 -7.57 -5.17 -2.62
N ASP A 6 -6.40 -5.71 -2.94
CA ASP A 6 -5.64 -5.37 -4.14
C ASP A 6 -5.49 -6.63 -4.99
N PHE A 7 -5.75 -6.50 -6.29
CA PHE A 7 -5.71 -7.60 -7.25
C PHE A 7 -4.51 -7.43 -8.18
N LEU A 8 -3.60 -8.39 -8.16
CA LEU A 8 -2.55 -8.53 -9.16
C LEU A 8 -3.03 -9.55 -10.20
N ALA A 9 -3.27 -9.10 -11.43
CA ALA A 9 -3.88 -9.90 -12.49
C ALA A 9 -2.95 -10.05 -13.71
N TRP A 10 -3.00 -11.21 -14.36
CA TRP A 10 -2.27 -11.52 -15.59
C TRP A 10 -3.23 -11.77 -16.77
N PRO A 11 -2.77 -11.62 -18.03
CA PRO A 11 -3.61 -11.83 -19.21
C PRO A 11 -4.21 -13.24 -19.34
N ASN A 12 -3.58 -14.25 -18.75
CA ASN A 12 -4.08 -15.64 -18.74
C ASN A 12 -5.20 -15.88 -17.71
N GLY A 13 -5.74 -14.82 -17.10
CA GLY A 13 -6.79 -14.91 -16.08
C GLY A 13 -6.29 -15.28 -14.68
N LYS A 14 -5.00 -15.58 -14.49
CA LYS A 14 -4.43 -15.76 -13.16
C LYS A 14 -4.58 -14.46 -12.38
N THR A 15 -5.00 -14.57 -11.12
CA THR A 15 -5.06 -13.44 -10.19
C THR A 15 -4.46 -13.82 -8.84
N ARG A 16 -3.90 -12.84 -8.15
CA ARG A 16 -3.45 -12.96 -6.78
C ARG A 16 -3.99 -11.79 -5.97
N VAL A 17 -4.60 -12.10 -4.84
CA VAL A 17 -5.26 -11.11 -3.97
C VAL A 17 -4.39 -10.82 -2.76
N PHE A 18 -4.22 -9.54 -2.45
CA PHE A 18 -3.55 -9.07 -1.24
C PHE A 18 -4.55 -8.26 -0.42
N SER A 19 -4.74 -8.62 0.85
CA SER A 19 -5.78 -8.03 1.70
C SER A 19 -5.20 -7.46 2.99
N SER A 20 -5.76 -6.35 3.44
CA SER A 20 -5.56 -5.82 4.78
C SER A 20 -6.88 -5.26 5.32
N ARG A 21 -6.98 -5.06 6.63
CA ARG A 21 -8.15 -4.43 7.24
C ARG A 21 -8.30 -3.01 6.70
N ARG A 22 -9.49 -2.63 6.24
CA ARG A 22 -9.75 -1.25 5.81
C ARG A 22 -9.67 -0.30 7.01
N ILE A 23 -9.02 0.84 6.82
CA ILE A 23 -8.90 1.90 7.81
C ILE A 23 -9.84 3.02 7.36
N ARG A 24 -10.78 3.43 8.23
CA ARG A 24 -11.78 4.47 7.94
C ARG A 24 -11.44 5.76 8.70
N GLY A 25 -12.00 6.88 8.24
CA GLY A 25 -11.92 8.16 8.96
C GLY A 25 -10.53 8.81 8.93
N VAL A 26 -9.71 8.51 7.91
CA VAL A 26 -8.38 9.10 7.75
C VAL A 26 -8.24 9.65 6.33
N GLU A 27 -7.46 10.72 6.17
CA GLU A 27 -7.09 11.21 4.84
C GLU A 27 -6.09 10.25 4.19
N THR A 28 -6.39 9.84 2.96
CA THR A 28 -5.57 8.88 2.20
C THR A 28 -4.85 9.53 1.03
N HIS A 29 -4.66 10.85 1.06
CA HIS A 29 -3.95 11.57 0.01
C HIS A 29 -2.53 11.00 -0.16
N GLY A 30 -2.09 10.81 -1.41
CA GLY A 30 -0.78 10.24 -1.72
C GLY A 30 -0.68 8.71 -1.61
N THR A 31 -1.79 7.99 -1.35
CA THR A 31 -1.80 6.52 -1.25
C THR A 31 -1.31 5.86 -2.54
N GLY A 32 -1.81 6.29 -3.70
CA GLY A 32 -1.42 5.73 -4.99
C GLY A 32 0.08 5.91 -5.28
N CYS A 33 0.59 7.15 -5.15
CA CYS A 33 2.00 7.45 -5.39
C CYS A 33 2.93 6.69 -4.43
N THR A 34 2.56 6.62 -3.15
CA THR A 34 3.35 5.90 -2.15
C THR A 34 3.35 4.39 -2.43
N TYR A 35 2.20 3.84 -2.79
CA TYR A 35 2.06 2.41 -3.08
C TYR A 35 2.84 2.00 -4.33
N SER A 36 2.73 2.75 -5.43
CA SER A 36 3.49 2.50 -6.65
C SER A 36 4.99 2.66 -6.45
N ALA A 37 5.43 3.67 -5.69
CA ALA A 37 6.83 3.86 -5.34
C ALA A 37 7.39 2.70 -4.50
N ALA A 38 6.61 2.16 -3.56
CA ALA A 38 7.00 1.00 -2.76
C ALA A 38 7.12 -0.27 -3.61
N ILE A 39 6.22 -0.50 -4.58
CA ILE A 39 6.31 -1.61 -5.54
C ILE A 39 7.57 -1.45 -6.40
N CYS A 40 7.76 -0.27 -7.01
CA CYS A 40 8.92 0.05 -7.85
C CYS A 40 10.24 -0.17 -7.08
N SER A 41 10.32 0.32 -5.85
CA SER A 41 11.49 0.13 -4.98
C SER A 41 11.76 -1.35 -4.67
N GLY A 42 10.73 -2.17 -4.51
CA GLY A 42 10.87 -3.61 -4.34
C GLY A 42 11.40 -4.31 -5.58
N LEU A 43 10.89 -3.95 -6.76
CA LEU A 43 11.38 -4.45 -8.04
C LEU A 43 12.84 -4.05 -8.28
N ALA A 44 13.21 -2.81 -7.99
CA ALA A 44 14.60 -2.33 -8.09
C ALA A 44 15.58 -3.08 -7.17
N LYS A 45 15.08 -3.63 -6.05
CA LYS A 45 15.84 -4.51 -5.15
C LYS A 45 15.90 -5.98 -5.61
N GLY A 46 15.33 -6.30 -6.78
CA GLY A 46 15.32 -7.66 -7.32
C GLY A 46 14.22 -8.57 -6.76
N TRP A 47 13.21 -8.04 -6.07
CA TRP A 47 12.09 -8.86 -5.60
C TRP A 47 11.19 -9.27 -6.76
N SER A 48 10.55 -10.44 -6.64
CA SER A 48 9.46 -10.80 -7.55
C SER A 48 8.30 -9.81 -7.43
N LEU A 49 7.54 -9.63 -8.53
CA LEU A 49 6.39 -8.72 -8.56
C LEU A 49 5.40 -9.00 -7.42
N GLU A 50 5.09 -10.27 -7.18
CA GLU A 50 4.19 -10.68 -6.10
C GLU A 50 4.73 -10.29 -4.72
N THR A 51 6.03 -10.46 -4.49
CA THR A 51 6.70 -10.08 -3.23
C THR A 51 6.71 -8.56 -3.06
N ALA A 52 6.99 -7.82 -4.13
CA ALA A 52 6.96 -6.36 -4.13
C ALA A 52 5.57 -5.81 -3.78
N VAL A 53 4.52 -6.33 -4.43
CA VAL A 53 3.13 -5.96 -4.14
C VAL A 53 2.73 -6.34 -2.71
N HIS A 54 3.07 -7.54 -2.25
CA HIS A 54 2.79 -7.97 -0.88
C HIS A 54 3.41 -7.04 0.17
N LYS A 55 4.71 -6.72 0.00
CA LYS A 55 5.43 -5.84 0.93
C LYS A 55 4.93 -4.39 0.84
N ALA A 56 4.64 -3.90 -0.36
CA ALA A 56 4.05 -2.58 -0.56
C ALA A 56 2.67 -2.48 0.11
N LYS A 57 1.85 -3.53 0.07
CA LYS A 57 0.53 -3.56 0.71
C LYS A 57 0.66 -3.43 2.23
N GLY A 58 1.63 -4.14 2.80
CA GLY A 58 2.00 -3.99 4.21
C GLY A 58 2.45 -2.56 4.52
N PHE A 59 3.33 -2.00 3.70
CA PHE A 59 3.87 -0.65 3.86
C PHE A 59 2.77 0.41 3.86
N ILE A 60 1.94 0.43 2.82
CA ILE A 60 0.90 1.45 2.69
C ILE A 60 -0.16 1.33 3.79
N THR A 61 -0.51 0.10 4.20
CA THR A 61 -1.43 -0.12 5.32
C THR A 61 -0.87 0.45 6.62
N ARG A 62 0.43 0.28 6.89
CA ARG A 62 1.07 0.86 8.08
C ARG A 62 1.17 2.39 8.00
N ALA A 63 1.49 2.92 6.82
CA ALA A 63 1.56 4.36 6.57
C ALA A 63 0.22 5.07 6.80
N ILE A 64 -0.89 4.49 6.33
CA ILE A 64 -2.26 4.97 6.55
C ILE A 64 -2.63 4.87 8.03
N ARG A 65 -2.35 3.72 8.67
CA ARG A 65 -2.69 3.48 10.09
C ARG A 65 -1.99 4.45 11.03
N ARG A 66 -0.77 4.85 10.70
CA ARG A 66 0.09 5.69 11.53
C ARG A 66 0.20 7.12 10.99
N HIS A 67 -0.80 7.58 10.22
CA HIS A 67 -0.82 8.90 9.59
C HIS A 67 -0.37 10.02 10.55
N LEU A 68 0.32 11.01 10.00
CA LEU A 68 0.82 12.14 10.78
C LEU A 68 -0.16 13.29 10.66
N LYS A 69 -0.33 14.06 11.73
CA LYS A 69 -1.03 15.34 11.69
C LYS A 69 -0.01 16.45 11.80
N ILE A 70 0.15 17.23 10.73
CA ILE A 70 1.08 18.36 10.67
C ILE A 70 0.27 19.62 10.38
N GLY A 71 -0.03 20.37 11.44
CA GLY A 71 -0.97 21.48 11.37
C GLY A 71 -2.35 21.02 10.89
N ARG A 72 -2.79 21.56 9.75
CA ARG A 72 -4.07 21.23 9.10
C ARG A 72 -3.99 20.07 8.09
N TYR A 73 -2.81 19.55 7.80
CA TYR A 73 -2.60 18.49 6.82
C TYR A 73 -2.42 17.14 7.50
N THR A 74 -2.97 16.08 6.90
CA THR A 74 -2.85 14.72 7.42
C THR A 74 -2.15 13.79 6.42
N PRO A 75 -0.83 13.97 6.18
CA PRO A 75 -0.11 13.11 5.24
C PRO A 75 0.03 11.68 5.77
N LEU A 76 0.27 10.76 4.83
CA LEU A 76 0.71 9.41 5.15
C LEU A 76 2.04 9.46 5.92
N ASN A 77 2.23 8.51 6.83
CA ASN A 77 3.46 8.42 7.59
C ASN A 77 4.45 7.44 6.96
N HIS A 78 5.26 7.93 6.03
CA HIS A 78 6.29 7.12 5.35
C HIS A 78 7.38 6.61 6.31
N LEU A 79 7.67 7.34 7.38
CA LEU A 79 8.76 7.02 8.33
C LEU A 79 8.41 5.86 9.27
N ARG A 80 7.12 5.57 9.45
CA ARG A 80 6.65 4.48 10.34
C ARG A 80 5.81 3.44 9.62
N ALA A 81 5.99 3.35 8.31
CA ALA A 81 5.32 2.42 7.41
C ALA A 81 5.90 1.00 7.48
#